data_AF-A0A9X9L840-F1
#
_entry.id   AF-A0A9X9L840-F1
#
_cell.length_a   1.000
_cell.length_b   1.000
_cell.length_c   1.000
_cell.angle_alpha   90.00
_cell.angle_beta   90.00
_cell.angle_gamma   90.00
#
_symmetry.space_group_name_H-M   'P 1'
#
loop_
_entity.id
_entity.type
_entity.pdbx_description
1 polymer ?
#
loop_
_entity_poly.entity_id
_entity_poly.type
_entity_poly.pdbx_seq_one_letter_code
_entity_poly.pdbx_strand_id
1 'polypeptide(L)'
;MQLGISRGQVSYSLLHRTISPEKRKRKSSRLKANKVDQIISYIGSSPENRCQKLLELASGPFRHLGVREQVIPRELAKRGYQQHVARLKPPESQ
;
A
#
# COMPACT_ATOMS: atom_id res chain seq x y z
N MET A 1 39.12 -22.12 4.88
CA MET A 1 37.76 -21.59 4.64
C MET A 1 37.84 -20.08 4.56
N GLN A 2 37.55 -19.49 3.41
CA GLN A 2 37.46 -18.04 3.27
C GLN A 2 35.99 -17.66 3.37
N LEU A 3 35.62 -16.97 4.45
CA LEU A 3 34.27 -16.45 4.61
C LEU A 3 34.11 -15.36 3.54
N GLY A 4 33.17 -15.50 2.60
CA GLY A 4 32.94 -14.57 1.49
C GLY A 4 32.38 -13.21 1.92
N ILE A 5 33.10 -12.52 2.80
CA ILE A 5 32.71 -11.31 3.51
C ILE A 5 33.82 -10.28 3.31
N SER A 6 33.46 -9.06 2.93
CA SER A 6 34.44 -8.00 2.70
C SER A 6 34.94 -7.38 4.01
N ARG A 7 36.16 -6.84 4.00
CA ARG A 7 36.73 -6.07 5.13
C ARG A 7 35.81 -4.92 5.56
N GLY A 8 35.12 -4.28 4.63
CA GLY A 8 34.15 -3.23 4.92
C GLY A 8 32.94 -3.71 5.72
N GLN A 9 32.41 -4.90 5.42
CA GLN A 9 31.31 -5.50 6.18
C GLN A 9 31.75 -5.86 7.60
N VAL A 10 32.96 -6.40 7.77
CA VAL A 10 33.53 -6.71 9.09
C VAL A 10 33.70 -5.43 9.92
N SER A 11 34.30 -4.38 9.35
CA SER A 11 34.47 -3.09 10.04
C SER A 11 33.13 -2.47 10.44
N TYR A 12 32.14 -2.49 9.54
CA TYR A 12 30.81 -1.95 9.81
C TYR A 12 30.13 -2.66 11.00
N SER A 13 30.16 -4.00 11.03
CA SER A 13 29.57 -4.79 12.11
C SER A 13 30.27 -4.58 13.45
N LEU A 14 31.60 -4.43 13.47
CA LEU A 14 32.36 -4.12 14.68
C LEU A 14 32.03 -2.72 15.22
N LEU A 15 31.97 -1.71 14.33
CA LEU A 15 31.66 -0.32 14.69
C LEU A 15 30.23 -0.15 15.22
N HIS A 16 29.25 -0.78 14.57
CA HIS A 16 27.83 -0.59 14.89
C HIS A 16 27.25 -1.65 15.82
N ARG A 17 28.08 -2.60 16.31
CA ARG A 17 27.68 -3.74 17.17
C ARG A 17 26.42 -4.46 16.68
N THR A 18 26.23 -4.52 15.36
CA THR A 18 25.05 -5.07 14.71
C THR A 18 25.47 -6.11 13.68
N ILE A 19 24.87 -7.30 13.80
CA ILE A 19 25.18 -8.47 12.95
C ILE A 19 24.62 -8.28 11.54
N SER A 20 23.58 -7.45 11.38
CA SER A 20 22.98 -7.12 10.10
C SER A 20 22.66 -5.64 10.01
N PRO A 21 22.97 -4.95 8.89
CA PRO A 21 22.56 -3.58 8.68
C PRO A 21 21.03 -3.45 8.72
N GLU A 22 20.51 -2.41 9.38
CA GLU A 22 19.07 -2.12 9.32
C GLU A 22 18.69 -1.81 7.87
N LYS A 23 17.67 -2.50 7.35
CA LYS A 23 17.15 -2.23 6.01
C LYS A 23 16.60 -0.81 5.95
N ARG A 24 16.99 -0.06 4.93
CA ARG A 24 16.47 1.30 4.70
C ARG A 24 14.94 1.27 4.64
N LYS A 25 14.29 2.00 5.55
CA LYS A 25 12.84 2.22 5.52
C LYS A 25 12.49 3.00 4.26
N ARG A 26 11.65 2.43 3.39
CA ARG A 26 11.14 3.16 2.22
C ARG A 26 10.29 4.34 2.71
N LYS A 27 10.53 5.53 2.12
CA LYS A 27 9.67 6.70 2.33
C LYS A 27 8.31 6.39 1.72
N SER A 28 7.35 6.02 2.55
CA SER A 28 6.01 5.70 2.09
C SER A 28 5.35 6.98 1.58
N SER A 29 4.81 6.95 0.36
CA SER A 29 3.87 7.93 -0.15
C SER A 29 2.56 7.81 0.63
N ARG A 30 2.55 8.29 1.88
CA ARG A 30 1.36 8.23 2.74
C ARG A 30 0.45 9.37 2.32
N LEU A 31 -0.74 9.01 1.86
CA LEU A 31 -1.86 9.93 1.98
C LEU A 31 -1.99 10.31 3.46
N LYS A 32 -2.17 11.60 3.77
CA LYS A 32 -2.41 12.01 5.15
C LYS A 32 -3.68 11.33 5.67
N ALA A 33 -3.69 10.95 6.94
CA ALA A 33 -4.81 10.22 7.56
C ALA A 33 -6.16 10.93 7.31
N ASN A 34 -6.21 12.26 7.46
CA ASN A 34 -7.40 13.06 7.23
C ASN A 34 -7.96 12.94 5.79
N LYS A 35 -7.10 12.77 4.79
CA LYS A 35 -7.52 12.57 3.40
C LYS A 35 -8.09 11.17 3.19
N VAL A 36 -7.55 10.17 3.90
CA VAL A 36 -8.11 8.82 3.89
C VAL A 36 -9.48 8.82 4.57
N ASP A 37 -9.66 9.56 5.67
CA ASP A 37 -10.96 9.72 6.34
C ASP A 37 -12.00 10.38 5.41
N GLN A 38 -11.60 11.41 4.65
CA GLN A 38 -12.47 12.03 3.63
C GLN A 38 -12.90 11.03 2.55
N ILE A 39 -11.99 10.18 2.09
CA ILE A 39 -12.31 9.13 1.11
C ILE A 39 -13.31 8.11 1.70
N ILE A 40 -13.08 7.66 2.93
CA ILE A 40 -13.98 6.71 3.60
C ILE A 40 -15.37 7.32 3.80
N SER A 41 -15.43 8.58 4.24
CA SER A 41 -16.70 9.30 4.41
C SER A 41 -17.48 9.43 3.10
N TYR A 42 -16.78 9.66 1.99
CA TYR A 42 -17.40 9.74 0.66
C TYR A 42 -17.91 8.39 0.17
N ILE A 43 -17.12 7.32 0.35
CA ILE A 43 -17.54 5.95 0.03
C ILE A 43 -18.73 5.53 0.90
N GLY A 44 -18.74 5.94 2.18
CA GLY A 44 -19.81 5.60 3.13
C GLY A 44 -21.13 6.33 2.87
N SER A 45 -21.10 7.51 2.25
CA SER A 45 -22.28 8.39 2.12
C SER A 45 -23.32 7.92 1.11
N SER A 46 -22.97 7.07 0.14
CA SER A 46 -23.93 6.52 -0.83
C SER A 46 -23.56 5.09 -1.25
N PRO A 47 -24.55 4.22 -1.53
CA PRO A 47 -24.32 2.89 -2.09
C PRO A 47 -23.59 2.91 -3.44
N GLU A 48 -23.90 3.88 -4.30
CA GLU A 48 -23.28 4.06 -5.62
C GLU A 48 -21.78 4.34 -5.48
N ASN A 49 -21.39 5.16 -4.49
CA ASN A 49 -19.99 5.47 -4.19
C ASN A 49 -19.20 4.25 -3.70
N ARG A 50 -19.86 3.24 -3.10
CA ARG A 50 -19.22 1.98 -2.70
C ARG A 50 -18.91 1.07 -3.89
N CYS A 51 -19.74 1.13 -4.92
CA CYS A 51 -19.60 0.32 -6.12
C CYS A 51 -18.68 0.96 -7.17
N GLN A 52 -18.34 2.24 -7.02
CA GLN A 52 -17.39 2.91 -7.90
C GLN A 52 -16.03 2.21 -7.92
N LYS A 53 -15.41 2.18 -9.11
CA LYS A 53 -14.06 1.64 -9.22
C LYS A 53 -13.10 2.56 -8.46
N LEU A 54 -12.15 1.96 -7.74
CA LEU A 54 -11.10 2.69 -7.02
C LEU A 54 -10.32 3.67 -7.93
N LEU A 55 -10.22 3.34 -9.21
CA LEU A 55 -9.68 4.19 -10.27
C LEU A 55 -10.49 5.49 -10.45
N GLU A 56 -11.81 5.39 -10.51
CA GLU A 56 -12.73 6.51 -10.71
C GLU A 56 -12.72 7.46 -9.52
N LEU A 57 -12.51 6.94 -8.31
CA LEU A 57 -12.31 7.77 -7.12
C LEU A 57 -11.05 8.65 -7.25
N ALA A 58 -9.94 8.08 -7.74
CA ALA A 58 -8.68 8.80 -7.92
C ALA A 58 -8.73 9.83 -9.06
N SER A 59 -9.44 9.53 -10.15
CA SER A 59 -9.53 10.40 -11.33
C SER A 59 -10.67 11.43 -11.25
N GLY A 60 -11.70 11.17 -10.43
CA GLY A 60 -12.84 12.06 -10.22
C GLY A 60 -12.72 12.86 -8.91
N PRO A 61 -13.48 12.49 -7.85
CA PRO A 61 -13.64 13.29 -6.63
C PRO A 61 -12.31 13.58 -5.91
N PHE A 62 -11.33 12.70 -6.03
CA PHE A 62 -10.03 12.83 -5.36
C PHE A 62 -8.86 13.20 -6.28
N ARG A 63 -9.13 13.65 -7.52
CA ARG A 63 -8.08 14.08 -8.48
C ARG A 63 -7.15 15.15 -7.91
N HIS A 64 -7.70 16.07 -7.12
CA HIS A 64 -6.96 17.14 -6.46
C HIS A 64 -5.89 16.64 -5.47
N LEU A 65 -5.95 15.38 -5.04
CA LEU A 65 -4.93 14.78 -4.18
C LEU A 65 -3.64 14.43 -4.95
N GLY A 66 -3.67 14.44 -6.30
CA GLY A 66 -2.49 14.19 -7.13
C GLY A 66 -1.84 12.83 -6.90
N VAL A 67 -2.61 11.86 -6.38
CA VAL A 67 -2.07 10.56 -6.02
C VAL A 67 -2.22 9.55 -7.15
N ARG A 68 -1.23 8.66 -7.25
CA ARG A 68 -1.31 7.53 -8.17
C ARG A 68 -2.50 6.66 -7.77
N GLU A 69 -3.15 6.07 -8.78
CA GLU A 69 -4.34 5.23 -8.64
C GLU A 69 -4.18 4.13 -7.57
N GLN A 70 -2.97 3.56 -7.45
CA GLN A 70 -2.69 2.50 -6.48
C GLN A 70 -2.58 2.97 -5.02
N VAL A 71 -2.51 4.28 -4.76
CA VAL A 71 -2.31 4.81 -3.39
C VAL A 71 -3.60 4.68 -2.58
N ILE A 72 -4.74 5.07 -3.16
CA ILE A 72 -6.06 5.00 -2.52
C ILE A 72 -6.39 3.57 -2.05
N PRO A 73 -6.37 2.52 -2.92
CA PRO A 73 -6.67 1.16 -2.49
C PRO A 73 -5.69 0.63 -1.45
N ARG A 74 -4.40 0.99 -1.53
CA ARG A 74 -3.42 0.58 -0.52
C ARG A 74 -3.71 1.20 0.84
N GLU A 75 -4.05 2.49 0.90
CA GLU A 75 -4.36 3.15 2.17
C GLU A 75 -5.71 2.68 2.74
N LEU A 76 -6.70 2.39 1.89
CA LEU A 76 -7.97 1.77 2.30
C LEU A 76 -7.77 0.35 2.84
N ALA A 77 -6.97 -0.48 2.15
CA ALA A 77 -6.68 -1.84 2.59
C ALA A 77 -5.96 -1.89 3.95
N LYS A 78 -5.05 -0.95 4.23
CA LYS A 78 -4.42 -0.83 5.56
C LYS A 78 -5.43 -0.57 6.69
N ARG A 79 -6.59 0.00 6.36
CA ARG A 79 -7.68 0.28 7.30
C ARG A 79 -8.78 -0.78 7.26
N GLY A 80 -8.55 -1.90 6.58
CA GLY A 80 -9.51 -3.02 6.48
C GLY A 80 -10.55 -2.88 5.37
N TYR A 81 -10.49 -1.81 4.58
CA TYR A 81 -11.38 -1.63 3.43
C TYR A 81 -10.78 -2.33 2.20
N GLN A 82 -11.01 -3.64 2.11
CA GLN A 82 -10.66 -4.43 0.93
C GLN A 82 -11.89 -4.64 0.05
N GLN A 83 -11.72 -4.42 -1.25
CA GLN A 83 -12.78 -4.74 -2.22
C GLN A 83 -12.77 -6.26 -2.43
N HIS A 84 -13.81 -6.95 -1.94
CA HIS A 84 -14.02 -8.35 -2.25
C HIS A 84 -14.48 -8.47 -3.71
N VAL A 85 -13.57 -8.90 -4.58
CA VAL A 85 -13.95 -9.31 -5.93
C VAL A 85 -14.58 -10.69 -5.81
N ALA A 86 -15.90 -10.77 -5.99
CA ALA A 86 -16.59 -12.04 -6.09
C ALA A 86 -15.97 -12.82 -7.26
N ARG A 87 -15.39 -14.00 -6.96
CA ARG A 87 -14.91 -14.89 -8.01
C ARG A 87 -16.14 -15.45 -8.73
N LEU A 88 -16.19 -15.28 -10.04
CA LEU A 88 -17.23 -15.90 -10.86
C LEU A 88 -17.21 -17.42 -10.61
N LYS A 89 -18.41 -18.01 -10.51
CA LYS A 89 -18.57 -19.45 -10.37
C LYS A 89 -17.83 -20.11 -11.55
N PRO A 90 -16.96 -21.11 -11.32
CA PRO A 90 -16.32 -21.81 -12.43
C PRO A 90 -17.41 -22.39 -13.35
N PRO A 91 -17.17 -22.42 -14.68
CA PRO A 91 -18.13 -23.01 -15.60
C PRO A 91 -18.35 -24.47 -15.23
N GLU A 92 -19.61 -24.87 -15.14
CA GLU A 92 -19.98 -26.27 -14.91
C GLU A 92 -19.54 -27.06 -16.14
N SER A 93 -18.64 -28.04 -15.95
CA SER A 93 -18.21 -28.95 -17.02
C SER A 93 -19.42 -29.65 -17.62
N GLN A 94 -19.56 -29.58 -18.94
CA GLN A 94 -20.51 -30.38 -19.72
C GLN A 94 -20.03 -31.83 -19.85
#